data_AF-A0A2N3TB80-F1
#
_entry.id   AF-A0A2N3TB80-F1
#
_cell.length_a   1.000
_cell.length_b   1.000
_cell.length_c   1.000
_cell.angle_alpha   90.00
_cell.angle_beta   90.00
_cell.angle_gamma   90.00
#
_symmetry.space_group_name_H-M   'P 1'
#
loop_
_entity.id
_entity.type
_entity.pdbx_description
1 polymer ?
#
loop_
_entity_poly.entity_id
_entity_poly.type
_entity_poly.pdbx_seq_one_letter_code
_entity_poly.pdbx_strand_id
1 'polypeptide(L)'
;MIKIITGLFFLLTSSLLAQEQTVGFKLNDSTTLSFTTKPFDPSHKKFQYYDETHPYSIDGKPIFGTDANMPKHELVKAILQINETEYNLQVDTMYDPGIEKENMHRFKIIKTGPMLSLKARFSDGAGGYLAEWVIIIGGKSIRTMLTNDELAYSYFADY
;
A
#
# COMPACT_ATOMS: atom_id res chain seq x y z
N MET A 1 57.55 -11.51 31.82
CA MET A 1 56.18 -11.00 32.09
C MET A 1 55.59 -10.54 30.77
N ILE A 2 54.67 -11.31 30.20
CA ILE A 2 54.03 -11.05 28.90
C ILE A 2 52.73 -10.28 29.18
N LYS A 3 52.56 -9.09 28.59
CA LYS A 3 51.27 -8.38 28.55
C LYS A 3 50.67 -8.56 27.16
N ILE A 4 49.64 -9.41 27.11
CA ILE A 4 48.74 -9.56 25.97
C ILE A 4 47.85 -8.30 25.97
N ILE A 5 47.89 -7.50 24.91
CA ILE A 5 46.91 -6.44 24.67
C ILE A 5 45.82 -7.03 23.79
N THR A 6 44.66 -7.19 24.40
CA THR A 6 43.43 -7.76 23.87
C THR A 6 42.91 -6.94 22.69
N GLY A 7 42.61 -7.61 21.57
CA GLY A 7 42.04 -7.00 20.37
C GLY A 7 40.63 -6.47 20.60
N LEU A 8 40.35 -5.30 20.04
CA LEU A 8 39.04 -4.67 20.02
C LEU A 8 38.19 -5.32 18.91
N PHE A 9 37.19 -6.11 19.31
CA PHE A 9 36.25 -6.76 18.40
C PHE A 9 35.10 -5.79 18.12
N PHE A 10 35.06 -5.20 16.91
CA PHE A 10 33.95 -4.36 16.47
C PHE A 10 32.80 -5.26 15.99
N LEU A 11 31.76 -5.44 16.80
CA LEU A 11 30.50 -6.05 16.38
C LEU A 11 29.73 -5.03 15.54
N LEU A 12 29.82 -5.14 14.21
CA LEU A 12 28.86 -4.52 13.30
C LEU A 12 27.52 -5.23 13.46
N THR A 13 26.63 -4.66 14.26
CA THR A 13 25.22 -5.04 14.27
C THR A 13 24.56 -4.41 13.05
N SER A 14 24.42 -5.17 11.97
CA SER A 14 23.55 -4.76 10.86
C SER A 14 22.11 -4.90 11.34
N SER A 15 21.54 -3.84 11.89
CA SER A 15 20.08 -3.73 11.94
C SER A 15 19.58 -3.76 10.50
N LEU A 16 18.98 -4.87 10.08
CA LEU A 16 18.09 -4.91 8.93
C LEU A 16 16.95 -3.94 9.25
N LEU A 17 17.15 -2.66 8.94
CA LEU A 17 16.05 -1.70 8.96
C LEU A 17 15.06 -2.20 7.91
N ALA A 18 13.88 -2.60 8.37
CA ALA A 18 12.73 -2.84 7.52
C ALA A 18 12.51 -1.57 6.69
N GLN A 19 13.03 -1.56 5.47
CA GLN A 19 13.14 -0.33 4.70
C GLN A 19 11.80 -0.04 4.03
N GLU A 20 11.28 1.17 4.24
CA GLU A 20 10.15 1.66 3.47
C GLU A 20 10.54 1.80 2.00
N GLN A 21 9.67 1.36 1.11
CA GLN A 21 9.85 1.51 -0.33
C GLN A 21 8.79 2.47 -0.85
N THR A 22 9.21 3.52 -1.55
CA THR A 22 8.30 4.44 -2.25
C THR A 22 8.41 4.27 -3.76
N VAL A 23 7.27 4.06 -4.41
CA VAL A 23 7.16 4.01 -5.87
C VAL A 23 6.27 5.15 -6.33
N GLY A 24 6.77 5.95 -7.29
CA GLY A 24 6.09 7.11 -7.84
C GLY A 24 5.79 6.97 -9.33
N PHE A 25 4.65 7.51 -9.75
CA PHE A 25 4.11 7.49 -11.10
C PHE A 25 3.80 8.93 -11.54
N LYS A 26 4.29 9.32 -12.73
CA LYS A 26 3.85 10.55 -13.38
C LYS A 26 2.66 10.22 -14.26
N LEU A 27 1.45 10.61 -13.85
CA LEU A 27 0.22 10.32 -14.59
C LEU A 27 0.01 11.31 -15.75
N ASN A 28 0.41 12.57 -15.55
CA ASN A 28 0.54 13.61 -16.58
C ASN A 28 1.47 14.73 -16.07
N ASP A 29 1.59 15.84 -16.79
CA ASP A 29 2.48 16.94 -16.42
C ASP A 29 2.18 17.62 -15.08
N SER A 30 0.91 17.60 -14.66
CA SER A 30 0.44 18.23 -13.43
C SER A 30 0.15 17.24 -12.31
N THR A 31 0.18 15.94 -12.58
CA THR A 31 -0.35 14.93 -11.66
C THR A 31 0.65 13.80 -11.44
N THR A 32 1.01 13.57 -10.18
CA THR A 32 1.81 12.43 -9.76
C THR A 32 1.09 11.62 -8.69
N LEU A 33 1.36 10.33 -8.65
CA LEU A 33 0.82 9.39 -7.69
C LEU A 33 1.99 8.64 -7.07
N SER A 34 2.06 8.54 -5.75
CA SER A 34 3.06 7.73 -5.08
C SER A 34 2.46 6.84 -4.01
N PHE A 35 3.11 5.71 -3.80
CA PHE A 35 2.75 4.74 -2.79
C PHE A 35 3.99 4.37 -1.99
N THR A 36 3.83 4.27 -0.67
CA THR A 36 4.88 3.84 0.25
C THR A 36 4.46 2.58 0.96
N THR A 37 5.26 1.53 0.84
CA THR A 37 5.09 0.26 1.54
C THR A 37 6.20 0.03 2.55
N LYS A 38 5.94 -0.83 3.53
CA LYS A 38 6.97 -1.33 4.46
C LYS A 38 6.74 -2.81 4.75
N PRO A 39 7.74 -3.55 5.24
CA PRO A 39 7.53 -4.89 5.78
C PRO A 39 6.47 -4.90 6.89
N PHE A 40 5.58 -5.87 6.85
CA PHE A 40 4.53 -6.01 7.86
C PHE A 40 5.11 -6.56 9.17
N ASP A 41 4.77 -5.90 10.29
CA ASP A 41 5.16 -6.34 11.64
C ASP A 41 3.94 -6.89 12.39
N PRO A 42 3.85 -8.21 12.61
CA PRO A 42 2.73 -8.84 13.30
C PRO A 42 2.81 -8.73 14.83
N SER A 43 3.95 -8.32 15.42
CA SER A 43 4.25 -8.50 16.85
C SER A 43 3.26 -7.85 17.82
N HIS A 44 2.59 -6.78 17.39
CA HIS A 44 1.64 -6.01 18.19
C HIS A 44 0.23 -5.98 17.61
N LYS A 45 -0.10 -6.94 16.74
CA LYS A 45 -1.35 -7.02 16.01
C LYS A 45 -2.28 -8.08 16.59
N LYS A 46 -3.58 -7.79 16.58
CA LYS A 46 -4.61 -8.77 16.97
C LYS A 46 -5.22 -9.39 15.71
N PHE A 47 -5.11 -10.71 15.59
CA PHE A 47 -5.60 -11.44 14.43
C PHE A 47 -6.89 -12.18 14.74
N GLN A 48 -7.77 -12.25 13.75
CA GLN A 48 -8.90 -13.19 13.71
C GLN A 48 -8.72 -14.09 12.50
N TYR A 49 -9.04 -15.37 12.65
CA TYR A 49 -8.73 -16.40 11.67
C TYR A 49 -9.96 -17.20 11.28
N TYR A 50 -10.02 -17.65 10.03
CA TYR A 50 -11.05 -18.58 9.55
C TYR A 50 -10.84 -19.97 10.15
N ASP A 51 -9.58 -20.37 10.30
CA ASP A 51 -9.10 -21.61 10.92
C ASP A 51 -7.82 -21.34 11.74
N GLU A 52 -6.95 -22.32 11.94
CA GLU A 52 -5.75 -22.14 12.76
C GLU A 52 -4.65 -21.30 12.08
N THR A 53 -4.69 -21.11 10.76
CA THR A 53 -3.57 -20.55 9.99
C THR A 53 -3.94 -19.36 9.09
N HIS A 54 -5.22 -19.18 8.75
CA HIS A 54 -5.63 -18.21 7.75
C HIS A 54 -6.31 -16.96 8.35
N PRO A 55 -5.58 -15.83 8.54
CA PRO A 55 -6.15 -14.61 9.10
C PRO A 55 -7.11 -13.92 8.11
N TYR A 56 -8.22 -13.40 8.60
CA TYR A 56 -9.16 -12.57 7.83
C TYR A 56 -9.29 -11.14 8.35
N SER A 57 -8.80 -10.87 9.55
CA SER A 57 -8.88 -9.55 10.18
C SER A 57 -7.66 -9.26 11.04
N ILE A 58 -7.25 -8.00 11.01
CA ILE A 58 -6.15 -7.41 11.80
C ILE A 58 -6.71 -6.22 12.57
N ASP A 59 -6.54 -6.22 13.88
CA ASP A 59 -7.04 -5.18 14.80
C ASP A 59 -8.56 -4.93 14.64
N GLY A 60 -9.32 -5.97 14.32
CA GLY A 60 -10.78 -5.92 14.13
C GLY A 60 -11.21 -5.35 12.77
N LYS A 61 -10.28 -5.18 11.83
CA LYS A 61 -10.55 -4.69 10.47
C LYS A 61 -10.26 -5.78 9.43
N PRO A 62 -11.02 -5.84 8.32
CA PRO A 62 -10.76 -6.81 7.25
C PRO A 62 -9.37 -6.65 6.63
N ILE A 63 -8.87 -7.71 6.02
CA ILE A 63 -7.60 -7.71 5.27
C ILE A 63 -7.90 -7.64 3.78
N PHE A 64 -7.22 -6.75 3.05
CA PHE A 64 -7.23 -6.73 1.58
C PHE A 64 -5.84 -6.93 1.02
N GLY A 65 -5.72 -7.83 0.03
CA GLY A 65 -4.47 -8.08 -0.69
C GLY A 65 -3.74 -9.36 -0.34
N THR A 66 -4.22 -10.13 0.64
CA THR A 66 -3.64 -11.44 0.97
C THR A 66 -4.53 -12.58 0.48
N ASP A 67 -3.92 -13.65 -0.03
CA ASP A 67 -4.58 -14.94 -0.31
C ASP A 67 -4.67 -15.75 0.99
N ALA A 68 -5.38 -15.19 1.97
CA ALA A 68 -5.57 -15.73 3.31
C ALA A 68 -4.27 -16.05 4.11
N ASN A 69 -3.13 -15.53 3.65
CA ASN A 69 -1.84 -15.65 4.32
C ASN A 69 -1.54 -14.43 5.20
N MET A 70 -0.54 -14.55 6.08
CA MET A 70 -0.01 -13.40 6.82
C MET A 70 0.57 -12.37 5.83
N PRO A 71 0.23 -11.07 5.98
CA PRO A 71 0.77 -10.05 5.09
C PRO A 71 2.30 -10.02 5.11
N LYS A 72 2.92 -9.75 3.95
CA LYS A 72 4.37 -9.51 3.87
C LYS A 72 4.67 -8.02 3.98
N HIS A 73 3.83 -7.18 3.41
CA HIS A 73 3.97 -5.73 3.38
C HIS A 73 2.65 -5.02 3.69
N GLU A 74 2.77 -3.84 4.29
CA GLU A 74 1.67 -2.91 4.53
C GLU A 74 1.81 -1.69 3.61
N LEU A 75 0.71 -1.27 2.97
CA LEU A 75 0.64 0.02 2.31
C LEU A 75 0.41 1.11 3.36
N VAL A 76 1.44 1.90 3.66
CA VAL A 76 1.40 2.89 4.75
C VAL A 76 1.12 4.31 4.27
N LYS A 77 1.35 4.59 2.98
CA LYS A 77 1.07 5.90 2.41
C LYS A 77 0.65 5.78 0.95
N ALA A 78 -0.32 6.59 0.55
CA ALA A 78 -0.60 6.87 -0.85
C ALA A 78 -0.86 8.37 -1.00
N ILE A 79 -0.17 9.01 -1.93
CA ILE A 79 -0.25 10.45 -2.17
C ILE A 79 -0.60 10.68 -3.63
N LEU A 80 -1.69 11.41 -3.86
CA LEU A 80 -1.95 12.02 -5.15
C LEU A 80 -1.57 13.49 -5.07
N GLN A 81 -0.66 13.93 -5.94
CA GLN A 81 -0.29 15.33 -6.10
C GLN A 81 -0.94 15.87 -7.37
N ILE A 82 -1.63 17.00 -7.29
CA ILE A 82 -2.18 17.71 -8.45
C ILE A 82 -1.74 19.17 -8.35
N ASN A 83 -0.93 19.61 -9.32
CA ASN A 83 -0.19 20.87 -9.23
C ASN A 83 0.58 20.93 -7.90
N GLU A 84 0.30 21.94 -7.09
CA GLU A 84 0.92 22.14 -5.77
C GLU A 84 0.11 21.54 -4.61
N THR A 85 -1.06 20.95 -4.88
CA THR A 85 -1.92 20.38 -3.83
C THR A 85 -1.64 18.88 -3.63
N GLU A 86 -1.35 18.51 -2.38
CA GLU A 86 -1.18 17.12 -1.94
C GLU A 86 -2.49 16.55 -1.37
N TYR A 87 -2.87 15.35 -1.80
CA TYR A 87 -3.98 14.58 -1.25
C TYR A 87 -3.46 13.28 -0.65
N ASN A 88 -3.56 13.16 0.68
CA ASN A 88 -3.27 11.92 1.39
C ASN A 88 -4.45 10.97 1.23
N LEU A 89 -4.24 9.85 0.54
CA LEU A 89 -5.27 8.86 0.28
C LEU A 89 -5.34 7.87 1.44
N GLN A 90 -6.55 7.51 1.86
CA GLN A 90 -6.75 6.53 2.93
C GLN A 90 -6.32 5.13 2.45
N VAL A 91 -5.40 4.50 3.19
CA VAL A 91 -4.80 3.19 2.85
C VAL A 91 -4.91 2.15 3.95
N ASP A 92 -5.65 2.41 5.02
CA ASP A 92 -5.82 1.41 6.07
C ASP A 92 -6.41 0.12 5.49
N THR A 93 -5.99 -1.01 6.05
CA THR A 93 -6.36 -2.38 5.64
C THR A 93 -5.85 -2.84 4.28
N MET A 94 -4.94 -2.10 3.64
CA MET A 94 -4.36 -2.47 2.35
C MET A 94 -2.98 -3.11 2.53
N TYR A 95 -2.86 -4.36 2.14
CA TYR A 95 -1.65 -5.17 2.28
C TYR A 95 -1.18 -5.68 0.92
N ASP A 96 0.09 -6.08 0.86
CA ASP A 96 0.72 -6.72 -0.31
C ASP A 96 0.29 -6.12 -1.66
N PRO A 97 0.44 -4.79 -1.85
CA PRO A 97 -0.20 -4.11 -2.98
C PRO A 97 0.44 -4.42 -4.34
N GLY A 98 1.63 -5.05 -4.34
CA GLY A 98 2.38 -5.42 -5.55
C GLY A 98 2.61 -4.22 -6.48
N ILE A 99 3.19 -3.15 -5.93
CA ILE A 99 3.38 -1.88 -6.66
C ILE A 99 4.79 -1.82 -7.23
N GLU A 100 4.87 -1.93 -8.55
CA GLU A 100 6.10 -1.78 -9.32
C GLU A 100 5.92 -0.67 -10.37
N LYS A 101 7.04 -0.11 -10.89
CA LYS A 101 6.99 1.03 -11.83
C LYS A 101 6.24 0.68 -13.12
N GLU A 102 6.29 -0.57 -13.52
CA GLU A 102 5.67 -1.15 -14.70
C GLU A 102 4.14 -1.26 -14.57
N ASN A 103 3.62 -1.13 -13.34
CA ASN A 103 2.21 -1.27 -13.04
C ASN A 103 1.40 0.03 -13.18
N MET A 104 1.96 1.07 -13.80
CA MET A 104 1.27 2.36 -13.98
C MET A 104 -0.12 2.21 -14.64
N HIS A 105 -0.26 1.26 -15.56
CA HIS A 105 -1.53 0.95 -16.25
C HIS A 105 -2.67 0.51 -15.31
N ARG A 106 -2.36 0.17 -14.04
CA ARG A 106 -3.34 -0.22 -13.02
C ARG A 106 -3.99 0.97 -12.31
N PHE A 107 -3.58 2.21 -12.63
CA PHE A 107 -4.08 3.43 -12.00
C PHE A 107 -4.73 4.34 -13.04
N LYS A 108 -5.96 4.78 -12.78
CA LYS A 108 -6.73 5.62 -13.71
C LYS A 108 -7.39 6.78 -12.98
N ILE A 109 -7.30 7.97 -13.56
CA ILE A 109 -8.00 9.15 -13.08
C ILE A 109 -9.16 9.46 -14.04
N ILE A 110 -10.35 9.66 -13.48
CA ILE A 110 -11.56 10.05 -14.20
C ILE A 110 -12.02 11.38 -13.63
N LYS A 111 -12.19 12.40 -14.48
CA LYS A 111 -12.67 13.72 -14.06
C LYS A 111 -14.16 13.86 -14.31
N THR A 112 -14.89 14.33 -13.30
CA THR A 112 -16.32 14.64 -13.38
C THR A 112 -16.58 15.97 -12.71
N GLY A 113 -16.61 17.05 -13.52
CA GLY A 113 -16.75 18.42 -13.01
C GLY A 113 -15.61 18.81 -12.07
N PRO A 114 -15.89 19.24 -10.82
CA PRO A 114 -14.88 19.61 -9.83
C PRO A 114 -14.29 18.41 -9.07
N MET A 115 -14.74 17.19 -9.37
CA MET A 115 -14.31 15.96 -8.71
C MET A 115 -13.43 15.12 -9.62
N LEU A 116 -12.51 14.38 -9.01
CA LEU A 116 -11.71 13.35 -9.67
C LEU A 116 -11.93 12.03 -8.94
N SER A 117 -12.08 10.94 -9.69
CA SER A 117 -11.99 9.59 -9.16
C SER A 117 -10.65 9.00 -9.55
N LEU A 118 -9.86 8.54 -8.57
CA LEU A 118 -8.69 7.70 -8.77
C LEU A 118 -9.10 6.26 -8.52
N LYS A 119 -9.08 5.45 -9.57
CA LYS A 119 -9.29 4.01 -9.53
C LYS A 119 -7.94 3.30 -9.58
N ALA A 120 -7.71 2.37 -8.67
CA ALA A 120 -6.48 1.59 -8.60
C ALA A 120 -6.75 0.09 -8.44
N ARG A 121 -5.95 -0.72 -9.14
CA ARG A 121 -5.89 -2.18 -8.97
C ARG A 121 -4.56 -2.57 -8.34
N PHE A 122 -4.63 -3.37 -7.28
CA PHE A 122 -3.49 -3.87 -6.53
C PHE A 122 -3.45 -5.39 -6.58
N SER A 123 -2.25 -5.96 -6.65
CA SER A 123 -2.00 -7.40 -6.55
C SER A 123 -0.51 -7.69 -6.62
N ASP A 124 -0.04 -8.57 -5.74
CA ASP A 124 1.29 -9.18 -5.77
C ASP A 124 1.31 -10.59 -6.42
N GLY A 125 0.19 -11.02 -7.01
CA GLY A 125 0.00 -12.36 -7.56
C GLY A 125 -0.71 -13.36 -6.63
N ALA A 126 -0.87 -13.02 -5.34
CA ALA A 126 -1.52 -13.87 -4.34
C ALA A 126 -2.62 -13.08 -3.60
N GLY A 127 -3.52 -12.44 -4.36
CA GLY A 127 -4.64 -11.66 -3.81
C GLY A 127 -4.83 -10.34 -4.54
N GLY A 128 -5.89 -10.24 -5.35
CA GLY A 128 -6.23 -9.02 -6.07
C GLY A 128 -7.23 -8.17 -5.27
N TYR A 129 -7.07 -6.85 -5.32
CA TYR A 129 -8.07 -5.92 -4.80
C TYR A 129 -8.07 -4.59 -5.54
N LEU A 130 -9.16 -3.85 -5.34
CA LEU A 130 -9.49 -2.61 -6.01
C LEU A 130 -9.73 -1.54 -4.96
N ALA A 131 -9.28 -0.32 -5.23
CA ALA A 131 -9.63 0.83 -4.42
C ALA A 131 -9.99 2.04 -5.29
N GLU A 132 -10.97 2.81 -4.83
CA GLU A 132 -11.37 4.06 -5.45
C GLU A 132 -11.31 5.18 -4.40
N TRP A 133 -10.72 6.31 -4.81
CA TRP A 133 -10.79 7.55 -4.05
C TRP A 133 -11.44 8.64 -4.88
N VAL A 134 -12.37 9.36 -4.27
CA VAL A 134 -12.89 10.62 -4.81
C VAL A 134 -12.09 11.77 -4.20
N ILE A 135 -11.63 12.67 -5.06
CA ILE A 135 -10.86 13.85 -4.73
C ILE A 135 -11.68 15.07 -5.12
N ILE A 136 -11.97 15.92 -4.13
CA ILE A 136 -12.55 17.23 -4.34
C ILE A 136 -11.40 18.21 -4.54
N ILE A 137 -11.28 18.83 -5.72
CA ILE A 137 -10.15 19.71 -6.05
C ILE A 137 -10.10 20.89 -5.07
N GLY A 138 -8.94 21.08 -4.43
CA GLY A 138 -8.73 22.09 -3.37
C GLY A 138 -9.30 21.71 -2.00
N GLY A 139 -9.89 20.51 -1.89
CA GLY A 139 -10.53 20.00 -0.69
C GLY A 139 -9.88 18.73 -0.16
N LYS A 140 -10.71 17.73 0.14
CA LYS A 140 -10.29 16.44 0.73
C LYS A 140 -10.39 15.29 -0.26
N SER A 141 -9.70 14.21 0.06
CA SER A 141 -9.88 12.87 -0.53
C SER A 141 -10.78 12.01 0.36
N ILE A 142 -11.54 11.10 -0.25
CA ILE A 142 -12.39 10.11 0.44
C ILE A 142 -12.22 8.79 -0.30
N ARG A 143 -11.89 7.70 0.41
CA ARG A 143 -11.94 6.35 -0.17
C ARG A 143 -13.40 5.92 -0.26
N THR A 144 -13.93 5.82 -1.48
CA THR A 144 -15.33 5.42 -1.73
C THR A 144 -15.49 3.91 -1.85
N MET A 145 -14.41 3.20 -2.17
CA MET A 145 -14.43 1.75 -2.32
C MET A 145 -13.08 1.13 -1.98
N LEU A 146 -13.14 -0.02 -1.31
CA LEU A 146 -12.07 -0.99 -1.15
C LEU A 146 -12.71 -2.38 -1.22
N THR A 147 -12.34 -3.19 -2.21
CA THR A 147 -13.02 -4.47 -2.47
C THR A 147 -12.09 -5.47 -3.16
N ASN A 148 -12.32 -6.76 -2.93
CA ASN A 148 -11.76 -7.88 -3.69
C ASN A 148 -12.85 -8.63 -4.49
N ASP A 149 -14.06 -8.06 -4.60
CA ASP A 149 -15.16 -8.62 -5.38
C ASP A 149 -14.81 -8.58 -6.89
N GLU A 150 -14.80 -9.75 -7.52
CA GLU A 150 -14.52 -9.91 -8.94
C GLU A 150 -15.50 -9.15 -9.83
N LEU A 151 -16.76 -8.97 -9.40
CA LEU A 151 -17.76 -8.23 -10.17
C LEU A 151 -17.39 -6.75 -10.33
N ALA A 152 -16.69 -6.18 -9.35
CA ALA A 152 -16.21 -4.81 -9.40
C ALA A 152 -15.07 -4.61 -10.42
N TYR A 153 -14.43 -5.67 -10.92
CA TYR A 153 -13.38 -5.55 -11.92
C TYR A 153 -13.89 -4.97 -13.24
N SER A 154 -15.13 -5.29 -13.64
CA SER A 154 -15.76 -4.67 -14.83
C SER A 154 -15.84 -3.14 -14.68
N TYR A 155 -16.26 -2.66 -13.50
CA TYR A 155 -16.29 -1.24 -13.16
C TYR A 155 -14.90 -0.56 -13.13
N PHE A 156 -13.81 -1.33 -13.06
CA PHE A 156 -12.43 -0.83 -13.18
C PHE A 156 -11.82 -1.06 -14.56
N ALA A 157 -12.34 -2.01 -15.34
CA ALA A 157 -11.84 -2.41 -16.66
C ALA A 157 -12.47 -1.61 -17.81
N ASP A 158 -13.74 -1.24 -17.71
CA ASP A 158 -14.53 -0.70 -18.82
C ASP A 158 -14.40 0.82 -18.97
N TYR A 159 -13.22 1.37 -19.27
CA TYR A 159 -13.07 2.78 -19.69
C TYR A 159 -11.86 3.02 -20.56
#